data_AF-A0A556QRL3-F1
#
_entry.id   AF-A0A556QRL3-F1
#
_cell.length_a   1.000
_cell.length_b   1.000
_cell.length_c   1.000
_cell.angle_alpha   90.00
_cell.angle_beta   90.00
_cell.angle_gamma   90.00
#
_symmetry.space_group_name_H-M   'P 1'
#
loop_
_entity.id
_entity.type
_entity.pdbx_description
1 polymer ?
#
loop_
_entity_poly.entity_id
_entity_poly.type
_entity_poly.pdbx_seq_one_letter_code
_entity_poly.pdbx_strand_id
1 'polypeptide(L)'
;MPRRLLPLALGLLCALPLAAYEKSAAPDPWQSALTFDYNVAAERFQKLHQASPKDARIAIAYASSLLVKQPRTESNIQSARDLLISARENAPASSEDAILALYLLARVELDHLDPAQPESARKHFDQLRREHPAHPLADHAAVELAYLAAYPESGADVTAIPAIQKLLDSVKDSGAARDLHSLLASLYLRESKDPASALPHYVAARAIGYEQPLRDADIDLTIANLARETGDLALARKHYAAFLAATPRDVRASTVRGILASLDATPAPSIR
;
A
#
# COMPACT_ATOMS: atom_id res chain seq x y z
N MET A 1 -20.60 8.73 -82.64
CA MET A 1 -21.03 10.15 -82.61
C MET A 1 -22.43 10.25 -83.20
N PRO A 2 -23.17 11.32 -82.92
CA PRO A 2 -23.67 11.77 -81.60
C PRO A 2 -25.04 11.06 -81.37
N ARG A 3 -26.12 11.56 -80.73
CA ARG A 3 -26.41 12.65 -79.77
C ARG A 3 -27.10 11.98 -78.55
N ARG A 4 -27.33 12.71 -77.45
CA ARG A 4 -28.17 12.28 -76.32
C ARG A 4 -29.49 13.06 -76.30
N LEU A 5 -30.57 12.41 -75.85
CA LEU A 5 -31.81 13.06 -75.42
C LEU A 5 -31.88 13.04 -73.88
N LEU A 6 -32.41 14.12 -73.32
CA LEU A 6 -33.05 14.17 -72.00
C LEU A 6 -34.52 14.58 -72.28
N PRO A 7 -35.52 14.21 -71.45
CA PRO A 7 -35.59 14.73 -70.09
C PRO A 7 -36.16 13.77 -69.00
N LEU A 8 -36.01 14.25 -67.75
CA LEU A 8 -36.74 13.96 -66.50
C LEU A 8 -37.65 12.72 -66.40
N ALA A 9 -37.36 11.88 -65.39
CA ALA A 9 -38.38 11.41 -64.44
C ALA A 9 -37.78 11.18 -63.05
N LEU A 10 -38.49 11.70 -62.04
CA LEU A 10 -38.24 11.69 -60.61
C LEU A 10 -38.13 10.26 -60.01
N GLY A 11 -37.23 10.01 -59.05
CA GLY A 11 -37.09 8.68 -58.42
C GLY A 11 -36.28 8.67 -57.12
N LEU A 12 -36.96 8.96 -55.99
CA LEU A 12 -36.61 8.74 -54.57
C LEU A 12 -35.14 8.74 -54.11
N LEU A 13 -34.85 9.59 -53.11
CA LEU A 13 -33.76 9.36 -52.17
C LEU A 13 -33.99 8.06 -51.38
N CYS A 14 -33.06 7.12 -51.50
CA CYS A 14 -32.71 6.23 -50.39
C CYS A 14 -31.30 6.59 -49.89
N ALA A 15 -31.20 7.78 -49.29
CA ALA A 15 -30.08 8.08 -48.40
C ALA A 15 -30.25 7.18 -47.16
N LEU A 16 -29.62 6.00 -47.18
CA LEU A 16 -29.42 5.22 -45.97
C LEU A 16 -28.65 6.10 -44.99
N PRO A 17 -29.18 6.42 -43.80
CA PRO A 17 -28.33 6.95 -42.77
C PRO A 17 -27.31 5.86 -42.45
N LEU A 18 -26.03 6.19 -42.59
CA LEU A 18 -24.97 5.54 -41.83
C LEU A 18 -25.27 5.80 -40.36
N ALA A 19 -26.15 4.98 -39.80
CA ALA A 19 -26.36 4.87 -38.38
C ALA A 19 -25.10 4.22 -37.80
N ALA A 20 -24.05 5.04 -37.65
CA ALA A 20 -22.93 4.78 -36.78
C ALA A 20 -23.44 4.77 -35.34
N TYR A 21 -24.21 3.72 -35.02
CA TYR A 21 -24.54 3.34 -33.65
C TYR A 21 -23.35 2.56 -33.09
N GLU A 22 -22.17 3.19 -33.12
CA GLU A 22 -21.23 2.98 -32.04
C GLU A 22 -21.93 3.50 -30.79
N LYS A 23 -22.66 2.58 -30.14
CA LYS A 23 -23.01 2.70 -28.75
C LYS A 23 -21.68 2.61 -28.00
N SER A 24 -20.93 3.71 -28.00
CA SER A 24 -19.75 3.88 -27.16
C SER A 24 -20.19 3.52 -25.76
N ALA A 25 -19.77 2.33 -25.31
CA ALA A 25 -20.13 1.85 -23.99
C ALA A 25 -19.58 2.88 -23.02
N ALA A 26 -20.45 3.52 -22.25
CA ALA A 26 -20.05 4.57 -21.31
C ALA A 26 -18.87 4.02 -20.50
N PRO A 27 -17.67 4.66 -20.55
CA PRO A 27 -16.45 3.92 -20.28
C PRO A 27 -16.48 3.30 -18.89
N ASP A 28 -15.94 2.09 -18.80
CA ASP A 28 -15.94 1.27 -17.61
C ASP A 28 -15.50 2.10 -16.37
N PRO A 29 -16.29 2.20 -15.28
CA PRO A 29 -15.88 2.93 -14.09
C PRO A 29 -14.60 2.38 -13.46
N TRP A 30 -14.32 1.08 -13.61
CA TRP A 30 -13.04 0.50 -13.20
C TRP A 30 -11.89 1.04 -14.07
N GLN A 31 -12.09 1.21 -15.39
CA GLN A 31 -11.10 1.85 -16.26
C GLN A 31 -10.83 3.31 -15.85
N SER A 32 -11.86 4.10 -15.52
CA SER A 32 -11.66 5.48 -15.03
C SER A 32 -10.88 5.52 -13.70
N ALA A 33 -11.12 4.57 -12.79
CA ALA A 33 -10.34 4.46 -11.56
C ALA A 33 -8.87 4.08 -11.83
N LEU A 34 -8.62 3.16 -12.77
CA LEU A 34 -7.26 2.77 -13.20
C LEU A 34 -6.50 3.90 -13.92
N THR A 35 -7.20 4.83 -14.56
CA THR A 35 -6.61 6.04 -15.16
C THR A 35 -6.63 7.26 -14.24
N PHE A 36 -6.87 7.06 -12.93
CA PHE A 36 -6.89 8.11 -11.90
C PHE A 36 -7.95 9.23 -12.11
N ASP A 37 -8.95 9.00 -12.96
CA ASP A 37 -10.08 9.92 -13.18
C ASP A 37 -11.18 9.64 -12.15
N TYR A 38 -10.87 9.94 -10.89
CA TYR A 38 -11.71 9.58 -9.75
C TYR A 38 -13.02 10.36 -9.67
N ASN A 39 -13.07 11.56 -10.24
CA ASN A 39 -14.31 12.34 -10.31
C ASN A 39 -15.34 11.64 -11.19
N VAL A 40 -14.92 11.21 -12.38
CA VAL A 40 -15.76 10.46 -13.32
C VAL A 40 -16.02 9.03 -12.83
N ALA A 41 -15.04 8.37 -12.21
CA ALA A 41 -15.23 7.05 -11.61
C ALA A 41 -16.33 7.09 -10.54
N ALA A 42 -16.29 8.06 -9.62
CA ALA A 42 -17.29 8.21 -8.57
C ALA A 42 -18.71 8.45 -9.10
N GLU A 43 -18.87 9.29 -10.12
CA GLU A 43 -20.20 9.53 -10.75
C GLU A 43 -20.76 8.30 -11.47
N ARG A 44 -19.89 7.44 -12.01
CA ARG A 44 -20.30 6.20 -12.67
C ARG A 44 -20.56 5.08 -11.66
N PHE A 45 -19.73 4.93 -10.63
CA PHE A 45 -19.98 4.00 -9.54
C PHE A 45 -21.25 4.36 -8.74
N GLN A 46 -21.55 5.65 -8.56
CA GLN A 46 -22.83 6.09 -8.00
C GLN A 46 -24.04 5.55 -8.79
N LYS A 47 -24.00 5.63 -10.13
CA LYS A 47 -25.07 5.14 -11.01
C LYS A 47 -25.19 3.61 -10.97
N LEU A 48 -24.06 2.90 -10.92
CA LEU A 48 -24.06 1.45 -10.73
C LEU A 48 -24.62 1.04 -9.37
N HIS A 49 -24.25 1.74 -8.30
CA HIS A 49 -24.76 1.47 -6.95
C HIS A 49 -26.26 1.76 -6.85
N GLN A 50 -26.77 2.82 -7.50
CA GLN A 50 -28.20 3.09 -7.59
C GLN A 50 -28.98 1.97 -8.31
N ALA A 51 -28.38 1.31 -9.31
CA ALA A 51 -28.98 0.17 -10.01
C ALA A 51 -28.88 -1.14 -9.20
N SER A 52 -27.79 -1.32 -8.45
CA SER A 52 -27.48 -2.52 -7.68
C SER A 52 -27.07 -2.19 -6.23
N PRO A 53 -27.99 -1.67 -5.38
CA PRO A 53 -27.63 -1.11 -4.07
C PRO A 53 -27.17 -2.15 -3.03
N LYS A 54 -27.33 -3.44 -3.30
CA LYS A 54 -26.86 -4.55 -2.45
C LYS A 54 -25.59 -5.24 -2.97
N ASP A 55 -25.04 -4.78 -4.09
CA ASP A 55 -23.78 -5.29 -4.61
C ASP A 55 -22.61 -4.69 -3.81
N ALA A 56 -22.03 -5.50 -2.93
CA ALA A 56 -20.97 -5.09 -2.03
C ALA A 56 -19.72 -4.63 -2.78
N ARG A 57 -19.35 -5.29 -3.89
CA ARG A 57 -18.20 -4.91 -4.73
C ARG A 57 -18.39 -3.54 -5.36
N ILE A 58 -19.59 -3.23 -5.85
CA ILE A 58 -19.93 -1.91 -6.39
C ILE A 58 -19.94 -0.85 -5.26
N ALA A 59 -20.49 -1.18 -4.09
CA ALA A 59 -20.50 -0.28 -2.93
C ALA A 59 -19.07 0.06 -2.43
N ILE A 60 -18.18 -0.94 -2.35
CA ILE A 60 -16.77 -0.76 -2.00
C ILE A 60 -16.06 0.12 -3.04
N ALA A 61 -16.21 -0.20 -4.34
CA ALA A 61 -15.59 0.59 -5.40
C ALA A 61 -16.07 2.05 -5.42
N TYR A 62 -17.37 2.27 -5.14
CA TYR A 62 -17.92 3.61 -4.98
C TYR A 62 -17.32 4.33 -3.77
N ALA A 63 -17.29 3.68 -2.60
CA ALA A 63 -16.69 4.22 -1.39
C ALA A 63 -15.22 4.61 -1.60
N SER A 64 -14.40 3.71 -2.15
CA SER A 64 -12.99 4.00 -2.48
C SER A 64 -12.86 5.20 -3.40
N SER A 65 -13.69 5.32 -4.44
CA SER A 65 -13.65 6.46 -5.36
C SER A 65 -14.00 7.80 -4.69
N LEU A 66 -14.89 7.81 -3.69
CA LEU A 66 -15.26 9.01 -2.94
C LEU A 66 -14.12 9.53 -2.04
N LEU A 67 -13.29 8.64 -1.49
CA LEU A 67 -12.15 9.00 -0.63
C LEU A 67 -11.04 9.75 -1.39
N VAL A 68 -10.88 9.46 -2.69
CA VAL A 68 -9.88 10.08 -3.58
C VAL A 68 -10.45 11.14 -4.54
N LYS A 69 -11.78 11.29 -4.59
CA LYS A 69 -12.49 12.32 -5.37
C LYS A 69 -12.03 13.73 -4.99
N GLN A 70 -11.92 14.63 -5.96
CA GLN A 70 -11.55 16.03 -5.74
C GLN A 70 -12.70 17.01 -6.07
N PRO A 71 -13.03 17.96 -5.17
CA PRO A 71 -12.44 18.16 -3.84
C PRO A 71 -12.81 17.04 -2.86
N ARG A 72 -11.88 16.66 -1.98
CA ARG A 72 -12.16 15.79 -0.83
C ARG A 72 -12.99 16.58 0.19
N THR A 73 -14.12 16.04 0.62
CA THR A 73 -15.05 16.68 1.56
C THR A 73 -15.46 15.71 2.66
N GLU A 74 -15.83 16.24 3.82
CA GLU A 74 -16.39 15.46 4.95
C GLU A 74 -17.60 14.61 4.50
N SER A 75 -18.50 15.18 3.69
CA SER A 75 -19.66 14.47 3.14
C SER A 75 -19.27 13.29 2.24
N ASN A 76 -18.21 13.40 1.43
CA ASN A 76 -17.70 12.27 0.65
C ASN A 76 -17.13 11.17 1.55
N ILE A 77 -16.38 11.55 2.60
CA ILE A 77 -15.78 10.61 3.57
C ILE A 77 -16.87 9.86 4.34
N GLN A 78 -17.87 10.57 4.87
CA GLN A 78 -19.00 9.98 5.57
C GLN A 78 -19.80 9.03 4.65
N SER A 79 -20.09 9.46 3.42
CA SER A 79 -20.77 8.61 2.43
C SER A 79 -19.98 7.33 2.12
N ALA A 80 -18.65 7.43 2.00
CA ALA A 80 -17.78 6.27 1.82
C ALA A 80 -17.83 5.33 3.03
N ARG A 81 -17.83 5.88 4.26
CA ARG A 81 -17.95 5.10 5.50
C ARG A 81 -19.25 4.30 5.55
N ASP A 82 -20.37 4.95 5.24
CA ASP A 82 -21.70 4.33 5.29
C ASP A 82 -21.88 3.26 4.19
N LEU A 83 -21.28 3.48 3.00
CA LEU A 83 -21.21 2.48 1.94
C LEU A 83 -20.40 1.24 2.34
N LEU A 84 -19.29 1.39 3.07
CA LEU A 84 -18.47 0.26 3.53
C LEU A 84 -19.19 -0.55 4.63
N ILE A 85 -19.91 0.11 5.53
CA ILE A 85 -20.78 -0.55 6.52
C ILE A 85 -21.85 -1.38 5.79
N SER A 86 -22.57 -0.77 4.85
CA SER A 86 -23.58 -1.44 4.04
C SER A 86 -23.02 -2.61 3.21
N ALA A 87 -21.83 -2.46 2.62
CA ALA A 87 -21.16 -3.52 1.87
C ALA A 87 -20.87 -4.75 2.75
N ARG A 88 -20.34 -4.52 3.96
CA ARG A 88 -20.07 -5.57 4.95
C ARG A 88 -21.34 -6.28 5.43
N GLU A 89 -22.45 -5.55 5.57
CA GLU A 89 -23.75 -6.10 6.01
C GLU A 89 -24.49 -6.88 4.92
N ASN A 90 -24.32 -6.51 3.65
CA ASN A 90 -24.98 -7.20 2.52
C ASN A 90 -24.18 -8.41 1.99
N ALA A 91 -22.89 -8.52 2.32
CA ALA A 91 -22.03 -9.63 1.90
C ALA A 91 -21.94 -10.75 2.97
N PRO A 92 -21.73 -12.02 2.57
CA PRO A 92 -21.41 -13.08 3.53
C PRO A 92 -20.13 -12.73 4.29
N ALA A 93 -20.12 -12.88 5.62
CA ALA A 93 -19.01 -12.44 6.48
C ALA A 93 -17.63 -13.02 6.11
N SER A 94 -17.58 -14.20 5.50
CA SER A 94 -16.35 -14.84 5.03
C SER A 94 -15.98 -14.55 3.57
N SER A 95 -16.62 -13.58 2.92
CA SER A 95 -16.32 -13.18 1.53
C SER A 95 -15.23 -12.11 1.47
N GLU A 96 -14.48 -12.11 0.37
CA GLU A 96 -13.46 -11.08 0.07
C GLU A 96 -14.02 -9.65 0.21
N ASP A 97 -15.25 -9.41 -0.27
CA ASP A 97 -15.89 -8.09 -0.17
C ASP A 97 -16.15 -7.69 1.30
N ALA A 98 -16.64 -8.60 2.15
CA ALA A 98 -16.88 -8.30 3.57
C ALA A 98 -15.57 -8.02 4.33
N ILE A 99 -14.54 -8.80 4.05
CA ILE A 99 -13.19 -8.69 4.63
C ILE A 99 -12.53 -7.37 4.18
N LEU A 100 -12.61 -7.03 2.89
CA LEU A 100 -12.10 -5.78 2.33
C LEU A 100 -12.87 -4.56 2.87
N ALA A 101 -14.20 -4.65 2.98
CA ALA A 101 -15.03 -3.59 3.55
C ALA A 101 -14.68 -3.31 5.02
N LEU A 102 -14.45 -4.34 5.82
CA LEU A 102 -13.99 -4.21 7.22
C LEU A 102 -12.60 -3.55 7.31
N TYR A 103 -11.65 -3.95 6.47
CA TYR A 103 -10.32 -3.35 6.42
C TYR A 103 -10.37 -1.87 5.99
N LEU A 104 -11.10 -1.55 4.93
CA LEU A 104 -11.24 -0.17 4.44
C LEU A 104 -12.00 0.71 5.42
N LEU A 105 -12.98 0.20 6.16
CA LEU A 105 -13.67 0.94 7.22
C LEU A 105 -12.68 1.38 8.32
N ALA A 106 -11.76 0.49 8.72
CA ALA A 106 -10.69 0.84 9.66
C ALA A 106 -9.76 1.93 9.09
N ARG A 107 -9.38 1.87 7.81
CA ARG A 107 -8.59 2.91 7.12
C ARG A 107 -9.32 4.25 7.00
N VAL A 108 -10.64 4.25 6.84
CA VAL A 108 -11.44 5.48 6.85
C VAL A 108 -11.42 6.12 8.24
N GLU A 109 -11.60 5.31 9.28
CA GLU A 109 -11.58 5.78 10.67
C GLU A 109 -10.19 6.23 11.13
N LEU A 110 -9.12 5.64 10.61
CA LEU A 110 -7.74 6.04 10.92
C LEU A 110 -7.26 7.27 10.14
N ASP A 111 -7.34 7.25 8.80
CA ASP A 111 -6.65 8.21 7.93
C ASP A 111 -7.58 9.27 7.30
N HIS A 112 -8.90 9.06 7.34
CA HIS A 112 -9.83 9.85 6.52
C HIS A 112 -10.73 10.81 7.28
N LEU A 113 -11.19 10.46 8.48
CA LEU A 113 -11.99 11.33 9.34
C LEU A 113 -11.15 12.46 9.97
N ASP A 114 -11.81 13.59 10.23
CA ASP A 114 -11.28 14.71 10.99
C ASP A 114 -12.32 15.12 12.06
N PRO A 115 -12.07 14.89 13.37
CA PRO A 115 -10.90 14.22 13.92
C PRO A 115 -10.87 12.71 13.63
N ALA A 116 -9.65 12.17 13.51
CA ALA A 116 -9.40 10.73 13.36
C ALA A 116 -9.96 9.91 14.53
N GLN A 117 -10.25 8.63 14.29
CA GLN A 117 -10.90 7.72 15.24
C GLN A 117 -10.05 6.45 15.47
N PRO A 118 -8.81 6.58 15.99
CA PRO A 118 -7.85 5.47 16.08
C PRO A 118 -8.34 4.28 16.91
N GLU A 119 -9.12 4.52 17.98
CA GLU A 119 -9.71 3.45 18.80
C GLU A 119 -10.90 2.74 18.15
N SER A 120 -11.51 3.32 17.12
CA SER A 120 -12.49 2.63 16.28
C SER A 120 -11.79 1.78 15.22
N ALA A 121 -10.77 2.35 14.57
CA ALA A 121 -9.90 1.62 13.63
C ALA A 121 -9.24 0.39 14.28
N ARG A 122 -8.69 0.55 15.50
CA ARG A 122 -8.11 -0.54 16.31
C ARG A 122 -9.08 -1.73 16.45
N LYS A 123 -10.34 -1.46 16.84
CA LYS A 123 -11.37 -2.50 17.00
C LYS A 123 -11.66 -3.24 15.71
N HIS A 124 -11.72 -2.54 14.58
CA HIS A 124 -11.95 -3.15 13.27
C HIS A 124 -10.75 -3.97 12.78
N PHE A 125 -9.52 -3.53 13.05
CA PHE A 125 -8.31 -4.33 12.78
C PHE A 125 -8.23 -5.58 13.68
N ASP A 126 -8.46 -5.45 14.99
CA ASP A 126 -8.53 -6.58 15.92
C ASP A 126 -9.64 -7.57 15.55
N GLN A 127 -10.78 -7.08 15.06
CA GLN A 127 -11.85 -7.90 14.51
C GLN A 127 -11.36 -8.71 13.30
N LEU A 128 -10.79 -8.04 12.30
CA LEU A 128 -10.30 -8.67 11.07
C LEU A 128 -9.29 -9.78 11.38
N ARG A 129 -8.38 -9.53 12.34
CA ARG A 129 -7.39 -10.52 12.78
C ARG A 129 -7.96 -11.71 13.53
N ARG A 130 -8.98 -11.49 14.36
CA ARG A 130 -9.66 -12.55 15.11
C ARG A 130 -10.52 -13.45 14.21
N GLU A 131 -11.23 -12.85 13.26
CA GLU A 131 -12.21 -13.54 12.42
C GLU A 131 -11.58 -14.12 11.14
N HIS A 132 -10.47 -13.55 10.66
CA HIS A 132 -9.79 -13.99 9.43
C HIS A 132 -8.26 -14.18 9.58
N PRO A 133 -7.75 -14.94 10.57
CA PRO A 133 -6.31 -15.06 10.93
C PRO A 133 -5.40 -15.77 9.90
N ALA A 134 -5.88 -15.99 8.68
CA ALA A 134 -5.11 -16.52 7.56
C ALA A 134 -5.24 -15.66 6.29
N HIS A 135 -5.96 -14.54 6.36
CA HIS A 135 -6.19 -13.65 5.23
C HIS A 135 -5.10 -12.56 5.16
N PRO A 136 -4.53 -12.22 3.98
CA PRO A 136 -3.46 -11.22 3.88
C PRO A 136 -3.81 -9.84 4.49
N LEU A 137 -5.07 -9.38 4.37
CA LEU A 137 -5.50 -8.14 5.02
C LEU A 137 -5.49 -8.19 6.55
N ALA A 138 -5.58 -9.38 7.17
CA ALA A 138 -5.41 -9.53 8.62
C ALA A 138 -3.94 -9.35 9.04
N ASP A 139 -2.99 -9.76 8.20
CA ASP A 139 -1.57 -9.52 8.43
C ASP A 139 -1.20 -8.04 8.19
N HIS A 140 -1.78 -7.39 7.17
CA HIS A 140 -1.68 -5.93 7.04
C HIS A 140 -2.31 -5.18 8.23
N ALA A 141 -3.46 -5.64 8.75
CA ALA A 141 -4.03 -5.08 9.98
C ALA A 141 -3.11 -5.25 11.20
N ALA A 142 -2.24 -6.26 11.22
CA ALA A 142 -1.21 -6.38 12.26
C ALA A 142 -0.16 -5.26 12.15
N VAL A 143 0.19 -4.83 10.93
CA VAL A 143 1.07 -3.68 10.68
C VAL A 143 0.41 -2.39 11.20
N GLU A 144 -0.86 -2.14 10.85
CA GLU A 144 -1.58 -0.94 11.29
C GLU A 144 -1.76 -0.88 12.82
N LEU A 145 -2.08 -2.02 13.45
CA LEU A 145 -2.12 -2.14 14.92
C LEU A 145 -0.74 -1.88 15.57
N ALA A 146 0.35 -2.27 14.90
CA ALA A 146 1.70 -1.99 15.36
C ALA A 146 2.03 -0.51 15.29
N TYR A 147 1.69 0.19 14.20
CA TYR A 147 1.85 1.64 14.09
C TYR A 147 1.01 2.40 15.12
N LEU A 148 -0.26 1.99 15.33
CA LEU A 148 -1.15 2.53 16.36
C LEU A 148 -0.69 2.27 17.82
N ALA A 149 0.22 1.32 18.03
CA ALA A 149 0.85 1.09 19.33
C ALA A 149 2.20 1.82 19.43
N ALA A 150 2.97 1.89 18.34
CA ALA A 150 4.27 2.53 18.27
C ALA A 150 4.21 4.06 18.32
N TYR A 151 3.16 4.67 17.76
CA TYR A 151 3.04 6.13 17.60
C TYR A 151 1.63 6.65 17.96
N PRO A 152 1.21 6.56 19.25
CA PRO A 152 0.03 7.28 19.73
C PRO A 152 0.20 8.80 19.63
N GLU A 153 -0.88 9.56 19.81
CA GLU A 153 -0.88 11.04 19.75
C GLU A 153 0.13 11.71 20.70
N SER A 154 0.49 11.03 21.80
CA SER A 154 1.52 11.47 22.75
C SER A 154 2.96 11.39 22.24
N GLY A 155 3.18 10.88 21.02
CA GLY A 155 4.50 10.59 20.47
C GLY A 155 4.86 9.10 20.55
N ALA A 156 6.10 8.77 20.18
CA ALA A 156 6.53 7.37 20.06
C ALA A 156 6.56 6.63 21.42
N ASP A 157 6.07 5.39 21.44
CA ASP A 157 6.03 4.54 22.62
C ASP A 157 6.89 3.28 22.44
N VAL A 158 8.09 3.31 23.04
CA VAL A 158 9.00 2.14 23.06
C VAL A 158 8.48 0.99 23.93
N THR A 159 7.52 1.23 24.82
CA THR A 159 6.92 0.16 25.63
C THR A 159 5.98 -0.75 24.82
N ALA A 160 5.59 -0.32 23.61
CA ALA A 160 4.83 -1.12 22.66
C ALA A 160 5.65 -2.25 22.00
N ILE A 161 6.99 -2.21 22.04
CA ILE A 161 7.87 -3.19 21.36
C ILE A 161 7.50 -4.66 21.63
N PRO A 162 7.25 -5.12 22.89
CA PRO A 162 6.86 -6.50 23.16
C PRO A 162 5.47 -6.88 22.64
N ALA A 163 4.58 -5.90 22.43
CA ALA A 163 3.30 -6.13 21.76
C ALA A 163 3.54 -6.30 20.26
N ILE A 164 4.31 -5.40 19.63
CA ILE A 164 4.65 -5.44 18.20
C ILE A 164 5.38 -6.73 17.83
N GLN A 165 6.30 -7.22 18.67
CA GLN A 165 6.97 -8.51 18.46
C GLN A 165 5.96 -9.67 18.40
N LYS A 166 4.93 -9.69 19.26
CA LYS A 166 3.86 -10.71 19.18
C LYS A 166 3.03 -10.60 17.91
N LEU A 167 2.89 -9.40 17.33
CA LEU A 167 2.25 -9.23 16.02
C LEU A 167 3.14 -9.85 14.93
N LEU A 168 4.44 -9.55 14.94
CA LEU A 168 5.44 -10.11 14.03
C LEU A 168 5.51 -11.65 14.11
N ASP A 169 5.49 -12.23 15.31
CA ASP A 169 5.50 -13.68 15.51
C ASP A 169 4.23 -14.40 14.98
N SER A 170 3.20 -13.63 14.59
CA SER A 170 1.87 -14.15 14.24
C SER A 170 1.44 -13.90 12.79
N VAL A 171 2.13 -13.03 12.04
CA VAL A 171 1.86 -12.80 10.62
C VAL A 171 2.47 -13.91 9.75
N LYS A 172 1.87 -14.15 8.59
CA LYS A 172 2.32 -15.14 7.59
C LYS A 172 2.74 -14.49 6.29
N ASP A 173 2.15 -13.34 5.94
CA ASP A 173 2.56 -12.53 4.82
C ASP A 173 3.97 -11.95 5.03
N SER A 174 4.83 -12.07 4.01
CA SER A 174 6.21 -11.61 4.08
C SER A 174 6.32 -10.08 4.00
N GLY A 175 5.41 -9.40 3.31
CA GLY A 175 5.33 -7.94 3.29
C GLY A 175 5.03 -7.38 4.68
N ALA A 176 4.01 -7.92 5.35
CA ALA A 176 3.69 -7.58 6.74
C ALA A 176 4.84 -7.87 7.71
N ALA A 177 5.52 -9.02 7.59
CA ALA A 177 6.69 -9.34 8.40
C ALA A 177 7.86 -8.36 8.17
N ARG A 178 8.14 -7.99 6.91
CA ARG A 178 9.15 -6.98 6.55
C ARG A 178 8.82 -5.62 7.16
N ASP A 179 7.57 -5.20 7.09
CA ASP A 179 7.14 -3.88 7.55
C ASP A 179 7.15 -3.80 9.09
N LEU A 180 6.75 -4.87 9.78
CA LEU A 180 6.89 -5.01 11.24
C LEU A 180 8.35 -5.04 11.70
N HIS A 181 9.24 -5.75 10.99
CA HIS A 181 10.69 -5.67 11.24
C HIS A 181 11.22 -4.25 11.00
N SER A 182 10.79 -3.57 9.95
CA SER A 182 11.21 -2.19 9.65
C SER A 182 10.78 -1.20 10.74
N LEU A 183 9.58 -1.40 11.31
CA LEU A 183 9.06 -0.63 12.44
C LEU A 183 9.85 -0.89 13.72
N LEU A 184 10.06 -2.16 14.10
CA LEU A 184 10.86 -2.52 15.28
C LEU A 184 12.29 -1.98 15.19
N ALA A 185 12.94 -2.14 14.04
CA ALA A 185 14.28 -1.60 13.79
C ALA A 185 14.33 -0.07 13.97
N SER A 186 13.29 0.62 13.49
CA SER A 186 13.18 2.08 13.64
C SER A 186 12.94 2.51 15.08
N LEU A 187 12.08 1.80 15.84
CA LEU A 187 11.86 2.06 17.27
C LEU A 187 13.14 1.88 18.08
N TYR A 188 13.84 0.75 17.91
CA TYR A 188 15.11 0.50 18.61
C TYR A 188 16.17 1.55 18.26
N LEU A 189 16.39 1.85 16.98
CA LEU A 189 17.43 2.79 16.57
C LEU A 189 17.12 4.24 16.94
N ARG A 190 15.90 4.70 16.67
CA ARG A 190 15.54 6.12 16.77
C ARG A 190 15.03 6.50 18.16
N GLU A 191 14.24 5.64 18.80
CA GLU A 191 13.57 5.99 20.05
C GLU A 191 14.32 5.40 21.25
N SER A 192 14.69 4.11 21.21
CA SER A 192 15.48 3.46 22.27
C SER A 192 16.98 3.76 22.23
N LYS A 193 17.49 4.31 21.11
CA LYS A 193 18.93 4.52 20.83
C LYS A 193 19.78 3.24 20.95
N ASP A 194 19.18 2.10 20.60
CA ASP A 194 19.80 0.78 20.67
C ASP A 194 20.10 0.24 19.25
N PRO A 195 21.29 0.50 18.69
CA PRO A 195 21.69 -0.02 17.39
C PRO A 195 21.87 -1.54 17.38
N ALA A 196 22.15 -2.16 18.54
CA ALA A 196 22.37 -3.60 18.65
C ALA A 196 21.06 -4.38 18.49
N SER A 197 19.97 -3.92 19.11
CA SER A 197 18.64 -4.49 18.91
C SER A 197 18.01 -4.11 17.56
N ALA A 198 18.37 -2.95 16.98
CA ALA A 198 17.86 -2.53 15.67
C ALA A 198 18.43 -3.37 14.50
N LEU A 199 19.73 -3.70 14.55
CA LEU A 199 20.45 -4.41 13.49
C LEU A 199 19.79 -5.73 13.04
N PRO A 200 19.43 -6.70 13.91
CA PRO A 200 18.84 -7.97 13.47
C PRO A 200 17.49 -7.78 12.75
N HIS A 201 16.70 -6.77 13.13
CA HIS A 201 15.45 -6.47 12.45
C HIS A 201 15.65 -5.84 11.07
N TYR A 202 16.63 -4.93 10.89
CA TYR A 202 16.98 -4.45 9.55
C TYR A 202 17.48 -5.58 8.64
N VAL A 203 18.31 -6.49 9.16
CA VAL A 203 18.77 -7.69 8.43
C VAL A 203 17.60 -8.59 8.01
N ALA A 204 16.64 -8.83 8.91
CA ALA A 204 15.47 -9.65 8.61
C ALA A 204 14.54 -9.02 7.57
N ALA A 205 14.25 -7.72 7.67
CA ALA A 205 13.48 -7.00 6.65
C ALA A 205 14.19 -7.01 5.28
N ARG A 206 15.51 -6.80 5.28
CA ARG A 206 16.34 -6.82 4.06
C ARG A 206 16.37 -8.18 3.36
N ALA A 207 16.29 -9.27 4.13
CA ALA A 207 16.27 -10.63 3.59
C ALA A 207 14.95 -10.96 2.86
N ILE A 208 13.85 -10.28 3.21
CA ILE A 208 12.58 -10.35 2.48
C ILE A 208 12.62 -9.46 1.22
N GLY A 209 13.20 -8.27 1.36
CA GLY A 209 13.41 -7.31 0.27
C GLY A 209 12.26 -6.31 0.07
N TYR A 210 12.59 -5.16 -0.51
CA TYR A 210 11.66 -4.09 -0.82
C TYR A 210 11.38 -4.01 -2.33
N GLU A 211 10.15 -3.64 -2.70
CA GLU A 211 9.72 -3.52 -4.11
C GLU A 211 10.54 -2.51 -4.93
N GLN A 212 11.13 -1.52 -4.26
CA GLN A 212 11.96 -0.48 -4.85
C GLN A 212 13.44 -0.82 -4.61
N PRO A 213 14.24 -1.14 -5.65
CA PRO A 213 15.66 -1.50 -5.49
C PRO A 213 16.53 -0.45 -4.79
N LEU A 214 16.11 0.82 -4.83
CA LEU A 214 16.79 1.90 -4.09
C LEU A 214 16.61 1.77 -2.57
N ARG A 215 15.45 1.32 -2.09
CA ARG A 215 15.21 1.06 -0.65
C ARG A 215 16.07 -0.07 -0.15
N ASP A 216 16.20 -1.15 -0.93
CA ASP A 216 17.12 -2.25 -0.68
C ASP A 216 18.55 -1.74 -0.45
N ALA A 217 19.04 -0.85 -1.31
CA ALA A 217 20.38 -0.25 -1.19
C ALA A 217 20.51 0.68 0.04
N ASP A 218 19.52 1.53 0.34
CA ASP A 218 19.55 2.39 1.54
C ASP A 218 19.55 1.57 2.84
N ILE A 219 18.83 0.44 2.86
CA ILE A 219 18.83 -0.49 3.99
C ILE A 219 20.15 -1.27 4.07
N ASP A 220 20.75 -1.69 2.94
CA ASP A 220 22.11 -2.26 2.93
C ASP A 220 23.13 -1.27 3.54
N LEU A 221 23.06 0.00 3.20
CA LEU A 221 23.93 1.02 3.80
C LEU A 221 23.67 1.20 5.31
N THR A 222 22.41 1.14 5.74
CA THR A 222 22.03 1.21 7.16
C THR A 222 22.56 0.02 7.95
N ILE A 223 22.34 -1.21 7.46
CA ILE A 223 22.88 -2.44 8.06
C ILE A 223 24.40 -2.36 8.16
N ALA A 224 25.08 -1.91 7.11
CA ALA A 224 26.53 -1.85 7.10
C ALA A 224 27.11 -0.88 8.14
N ASN A 225 26.46 0.29 8.32
CA ASN A 225 26.85 1.25 9.35
C ASN A 225 26.61 0.70 10.76
N LEU A 226 25.43 0.15 11.03
CA LEU A 226 25.08 -0.43 12.34
C LEU A 226 25.99 -1.62 12.69
N ALA A 227 26.24 -2.52 11.74
CA ALA A 227 27.14 -3.64 11.92
C ALA A 227 28.59 -3.19 12.24
N ARG A 228 29.07 -2.11 11.60
CA ARG A 228 30.37 -1.52 11.91
C ARG A 228 30.40 -0.90 13.32
N GLU A 229 29.32 -0.27 13.76
CA GLU A 229 29.17 0.34 15.08
C GLU A 229 29.04 -0.70 16.20
N THR A 230 28.41 -1.85 15.94
CA THR A 230 28.26 -2.96 16.89
C THR A 230 29.42 -3.98 16.84
N GLY A 231 30.34 -3.85 15.88
CA GLY A 231 31.56 -4.65 15.77
C GLY A 231 31.50 -5.86 14.83
N ASP A 232 30.36 -6.14 14.19
CA ASP A 232 30.26 -7.15 13.14
C ASP A 232 30.83 -6.62 11.80
N LEU A 233 32.15 -6.59 11.73
CA LEU A 233 32.88 -6.12 10.54
C LEU A 233 32.67 -7.04 9.32
N ALA A 234 32.25 -8.29 9.50
CA ALA A 234 31.98 -9.21 8.39
C ALA A 234 30.64 -8.85 7.71
N LEU A 235 29.59 -8.63 8.50
CA LEU A 235 28.31 -8.13 8.02
C LEU A 235 28.43 -6.72 7.43
N ALA A 236 29.23 -5.84 8.05
CA ALA A 236 29.51 -4.51 7.53
C ALA A 236 30.11 -4.55 6.11
N ARG A 237 31.18 -5.33 5.89
CA ARG A 237 31.79 -5.52 4.56
C ARG A 237 30.77 -6.02 3.54
N LYS A 238 30.00 -7.06 3.88
CA LYS A 238 28.99 -7.67 3.01
C LYS A 238 27.98 -6.63 2.51
N HIS A 239 27.40 -5.83 3.40
CA HIS A 239 26.34 -4.90 3.02
C HIS A 239 26.86 -3.60 2.38
N TYR A 240 28.08 -3.13 2.74
CA TYR A 240 28.74 -2.07 1.95
C TYR A 240 29.03 -2.51 0.50
N ALA A 241 29.44 -3.76 0.29
CA ALA A 241 29.64 -4.32 -1.05
C ALA A 241 28.31 -4.45 -1.83
N ALA A 242 27.22 -4.88 -1.17
CA ALA A 242 25.89 -4.94 -1.76
C ALA A 242 25.39 -3.55 -2.23
N PHE A 243 25.52 -2.53 -1.37
CA PHE A 243 25.22 -1.13 -1.73
C PHE A 243 26.01 -0.67 -2.95
N LEU A 244 27.33 -0.88 -2.98
CA LEU A 244 28.18 -0.48 -4.10
C LEU A 244 27.85 -1.19 -5.41
N ALA A 245 27.38 -2.44 -5.35
CA ALA A 245 26.94 -3.20 -6.52
C ALA A 245 25.59 -2.70 -7.05
N ALA A 246 24.64 -2.38 -6.17
CA ALA A 246 23.31 -1.88 -6.55
C ALA A 246 23.34 -0.43 -7.06
N THR A 247 24.13 0.45 -6.42
CA THR A 247 24.13 1.90 -6.70
C THR A 247 25.54 2.45 -6.92
N PRO A 248 26.31 1.97 -7.93
CA PRO A 248 27.72 2.33 -8.13
C PRO A 248 27.99 3.82 -8.43
N ARG A 249 26.94 4.56 -8.82
CA ARG A 249 26.97 6.00 -9.14
C ARG A 249 26.37 6.89 -8.04
N ASP A 250 25.94 6.31 -6.91
CA ASP A 250 25.43 7.10 -5.77
C ASP A 250 26.54 8.02 -5.22
N VAL A 251 26.18 9.23 -4.78
CA VAL A 251 27.13 10.21 -4.24
C VAL A 251 27.89 9.68 -3.00
N ARG A 252 27.29 8.77 -2.24
CA ARG A 252 27.86 8.10 -1.07
C ARG A 252 28.86 7.00 -1.45
N ALA A 253 28.86 6.51 -2.68
CA ALA A 253 29.67 5.38 -3.12
C ALA A 253 31.18 5.61 -3.01
N SER A 254 31.66 6.86 -3.14
CA SER A 254 33.08 7.18 -2.92
C SER A 254 33.49 6.92 -1.47
N THR A 255 32.72 7.45 -0.51
CA THR A 255 32.92 7.25 0.93
C THR A 255 32.83 5.77 1.31
N VAL A 256 31.83 5.06 0.79
CA VAL A 256 31.65 3.62 1.09
C VAL A 256 32.82 2.78 0.56
N ARG A 257 33.39 3.07 -0.61
CA ARG A 257 34.62 2.41 -1.09
C ARG A 257 35.80 2.62 -0.13
N GLY A 258 35.97 3.85 0.37
CA GLY A 258 37.03 4.17 1.35
C GLY A 258 36.86 3.44 2.68
N ILE A 259 35.63 3.33 3.19
CA ILE A 259 35.32 2.55 4.38
C ILE A 259 35.60 1.06 4.15
N LEU A 260 35.10 0.49 3.04
CA LEU A 260 35.26 -0.94 2.72
C LEU A 260 36.75 -1.32 2.59
N ALA A 261 37.55 -0.53 1.87
CA ALA A 261 38.99 -0.75 1.78
C ALA A 261 39.72 -0.69 3.14
N SER A 262 39.26 0.19 4.04
CA SER A 262 39.81 0.31 5.40
C SER A 262 39.43 -0.89 6.30
N LEU A 263 38.22 -1.43 6.12
CA LEU A 263 37.81 -2.68 6.74
C LEU A 263 38.65 -3.85 6.22
N ASP A 264 38.87 -3.97 4.91
CA ASP A 264 39.64 -5.07 4.31
C ASP A 264 41.13 -5.05 4.69
N ALA A 265 41.69 -3.87 4.95
CA ALA A 265 43.04 -3.73 5.52
C ALA A 265 43.14 -4.14 7.00
N THR A 266 42.01 -4.30 7.71
CA THR A 266 41.97 -4.68 9.12
C THR A 266 41.78 -6.21 9.24
N PRO A 267 42.80 -6.98 9.67
CA PRO A 267 42.68 -8.43 9.79
C PRO A 267 41.60 -8.80 10.81
N ALA A 268 40.85 -9.89 10.54
CA ALA A 268 39.86 -10.39 11.49
C ALA A 268 40.53 -10.75 12.83
N PRO A 269 39.92 -10.42 13.98
CA PRO A 269 40.50 -10.74 15.28
C PRO A 269 40.68 -12.25 15.40
N SER A 270 41.91 -12.69 15.69
CA SER A 270 42.19 -14.11 15.89
C SER A 270 41.43 -14.61 17.11
N ILE A 271 40.49 -15.53 16.93
CA ILE A 271 39.88 -16.25 18.04
C ILE A 271 41.01 -17.05 18.72
N ARG A 272 41.22 -16.80 20.01
CA ARG A 272 42.10 -17.56 20.91
C ARG A 272 41.25 -18.27 21.94
#